data_AF-A0A2W4LPT5-F1
#
_entry.id   AF-A0A2W4LPT5-F1
#
_cell.length_a   1.000
_cell.length_b   1.000
_cell.length_c   1.000
_cell.angle_alpha   90.00
_cell.angle_beta   90.00
_cell.angle_gamma   90.00
#
_symmetry.space_group_name_H-M   'P 1'
#
loop_
_entity.id
_entity.type
_entity.pdbx_description
1 polymer ?
#
loop_
_entity_poly.entity_id
_entity_poly.type
_entity_poly.pdbx_seq_one_letter_code
_entity_poly.pdbx_strand_id
1 'polypeptide(L)'
;VAPPDQPVRDLMRPRPITVVPETDQEEVGRIVARYDLAALPVVDADGRMLGVVTADDVIDILVEEGTEDVLRFGGVERGMPDETYFTVPILQAVRRRVPWLLLLFVGGSFTANVLGFFEDELASMVALTFYVPLLIGTGGNTGAQTVSTLIRALALGDVRLRDAWRVIWRELVAGLLLGLMLGVVAFGKVLADGEIFALSGAVALSVVAICVWANVIGALVPMAARRLNVDPALVSAPMITTLVDASGLAIYLLIARVLLGL
;
A
#
# COMPACT_ATOMS: atom_id res chain seq x y z
N VAL A 1 8.20 16.26 46.79
CA VAL A 1 7.41 17.49 47.05
C VAL A 1 8.40 18.61 47.31
N ALA A 2 8.35 19.70 46.55
CA ALA A 2 9.29 20.82 46.67
C ALA A 2 8.86 21.82 47.77
N PRO A 3 9.80 22.53 48.42
CA PRO A 3 9.48 23.63 49.34
C PRO A 3 8.72 24.76 48.63
N PRO A 4 7.76 25.43 49.31
CA PRO A 4 6.94 26.48 48.69
C PRO A 4 7.70 27.75 48.29
N ASP A 5 8.89 27.97 48.85
CA ASP A 5 9.81 29.07 48.58
C ASP A 5 10.83 28.76 47.47
N GLN A 6 10.89 27.51 46.98
CA GLN A 6 11.80 27.14 45.92
C GLN A 6 11.39 27.81 44.59
N PRO A 7 12.31 28.52 43.89
CA PRO A 7 12.01 29.14 42.61
C PRO A 7 11.57 28.11 41.54
N VAL A 8 10.48 28.40 40.81
CA VAL A 8 9.97 27.53 39.71
C VAL A 8 11.05 27.26 38.65
N ARG A 9 11.92 28.23 38.39
CA ARG A 9 13.04 28.08 37.44
C ARG A 9 14.01 26.94 37.80
N ASP A 10 14.09 26.56 39.08
CA ASP A 10 14.96 25.51 39.58
C ASP A 10 14.28 24.12 39.50
N LEU A 11 12.97 24.11 39.21
CA LEU A 11 12.13 22.91 39.07
C LEU A 11 11.70 22.65 37.62
N MET A 12 11.64 23.69 36.78
CA MET A 12 11.18 23.60 35.40
C MET A 12 12.20 22.94 34.48
N ARG A 13 11.73 22.36 33.37
CA ARG A 13 12.62 21.97 32.25
C ARG A 13 12.92 23.20 31.39
N PRO A 14 14.19 23.65 31.28
CA PRO A 14 14.53 24.91 30.61
C PRO A 14 14.40 24.87 29.08
N ARG A 15 14.30 23.67 28.49
CA ARG A 15 14.12 23.46 27.05
C ARG A 15 13.01 22.42 26.84
N PRO A 16 11.74 22.81 26.90
CA PRO A 16 10.65 21.90 26.58
C PRO A 16 10.72 21.50 25.10
N ILE A 17 10.13 20.36 24.78
CA ILE A 17 9.90 19.96 23.38
C ILE A 17 8.76 20.85 22.87
N THR A 18 8.92 21.43 21.69
CA THR A 18 7.96 22.35 21.09
C THR A 18 7.81 22.07 19.60
N VAL A 19 6.70 22.52 19.03
CA VAL A 19 6.42 22.45 17.58
C VAL A 19 6.00 23.82 17.06
N VAL A 20 6.08 24.00 15.74
CA VAL A 20 5.59 25.20 15.06
C VAL A 20 4.17 24.96 14.53
N PRO A 21 3.34 26.01 14.30
CA PRO A 21 1.97 25.88 13.80
C PRO A 21 1.84 25.11 12.49
N GLU A 22 2.89 25.11 11.67
CA GLU A 22 2.95 24.43 10.38
C GLU A 22 3.33 22.94 10.50
N THR A 23 3.55 22.43 11.72
CA THR A 23 3.86 21.02 11.96
C THR A 23 2.63 20.17 11.68
N ASP A 24 2.80 19.12 10.88
CA ASP A 24 1.73 18.21 10.54
C ASP A 24 1.11 17.53 11.78
N GLN A 25 -0.20 17.31 11.77
CA GLN A 25 -0.92 16.73 12.90
C GLN A 25 -0.45 15.30 13.24
N GLU A 26 -0.07 14.51 12.24
CA GLU A 26 0.53 13.18 12.43
C GLU A 26 1.85 13.28 13.21
N GLU A 27 2.67 14.28 12.91
CA GLU A 27 3.95 14.51 13.60
C GLU A 27 3.75 15.01 15.03
N VAL A 28 2.76 15.89 15.25
CA VAL A 28 2.35 16.30 16.61
C VAL A 28 1.95 15.08 17.44
N GLY A 29 1.12 14.20 16.89
CA GLY A 29 0.71 12.96 17.55
C GLY A 29 1.89 12.03 17.86
N ARG A 30 2.82 11.85 16.89
CA ARG A 30 4.05 11.07 17.12
C ARG A 30 4.91 11.64 18.24
N ILE A 31 5.09 12.95 18.31
CA ILE A 31 5.91 13.59 19.34
C ILE A 31 5.28 13.38 20.73
N VAL A 32 3.97 13.64 20.85
CA VAL A 32 3.24 13.46 22.11
C VAL A 32 3.31 12.01 22.60
N ALA A 33 3.06 11.04 21.71
CA ALA A 33 3.13 9.62 22.04
C ALA A 33 4.55 9.13 22.35
N ARG A 34 5.56 9.63 21.65
CA ARG A 34 6.96 9.21 21.84
C ARG A 34 7.56 9.68 23.17
N TYR A 35 7.15 10.86 23.63
CA TYR A 35 7.72 11.50 24.81
C TYR A 35 6.78 11.51 26.03
N ASP A 36 5.64 10.80 25.94
CA ASP A 36 4.60 10.72 26.99
C ASP A 36 4.20 12.11 27.52
N LEU A 37 3.96 13.05 26.59
CA LEU A 37 3.65 14.44 26.94
C LEU A 37 2.15 14.58 27.24
N ALA A 38 1.80 15.22 28.36
CA ALA A 38 0.42 15.61 28.64
C ALA A 38 -0.05 16.77 27.73
N ALA A 39 0.91 17.57 27.26
CA ALA A 39 0.68 18.77 26.48
C ALA A 39 1.95 19.13 25.70
N LEU A 40 1.79 19.54 24.44
CA LEU A 40 2.85 19.97 23.55
C LEU A 40 2.71 21.47 23.24
N PRO A 41 3.64 22.32 23.69
CA PRO A 41 3.62 23.74 23.38
C PRO A 41 3.87 24.02 21.89
N VAL A 42 3.05 24.91 21.33
CA VAL A 42 3.19 25.45 19.97
C VAL A 42 3.82 26.84 20.06
N VAL A 43 4.89 27.06 19.31
CA VAL A 43 5.68 28.31 19.33
C VAL A 43 5.87 28.89 17.94
N ASP A 44 6.01 30.21 17.84
CA ASP A 44 6.40 30.86 16.58
C ASP A 44 7.89 30.68 16.26
N ALA A 45 8.33 31.24 15.12
CA ALA A 45 9.72 31.18 14.68
C ALA A 45 10.72 31.86 15.65
N ASP A 46 10.24 32.78 16.50
CA ASP A 46 11.03 33.48 17.52
C ASP A 46 10.99 32.76 18.89
N GLY A 47 10.33 31.60 18.98
CA GLY A 47 10.21 30.81 20.20
C GLY A 47 9.16 31.34 21.19
N ARG A 48 8.25 32.20 20.75
CA ARG A 48 7.16 32.73 21.59
C ARG A 48 6.01 31.73 21.60
N MET A 49 5.43 31.52 22.78
CA MET A 49 4.29 30.62 22.95
C MET A 49 3.05 31.16 22.23
N LEU A 50 2.49 30.35 21.33
CA LEU A 50 1.24 30.63 20.63
C LEU A 50 0.07 29.85 21.26
N GLY A 51 0.33 28.62 21.70
CA GLY A 51 -0.70 27.74 22.24
C GLY A 51 -0.15 26.41 22.70
N VAL A 52 -1.06 25.45 22.86
CA VAL A 52 -0.75 24.10 23.34
C VAL A 52 -1.69 23.11 22.68
N VAL A 53 -1.18 21.92 22.36
CA VAL A 53 -1.97 20.75 21.96
C VAL A 53 -1.95 19.75 23.11
N THR A 54 -3.10 19.29 23.57
CA THR A 54 -3.19 18.37 24.71
C THR A 54 -3.21 16.91 24.25
N ALA A 55 -2.91 16.00 25.18
CA ALA A 55 -2.89 14.57 24.88
C ALA A 55 -4.27 14.01 24.48
N ASP A 56 -5.37 14.59 24.96
CA ASP A 56 -6.73 14.25 24.55
C ASP A 56 -7.01 14.66 23.09
N ASP A 57 -6.60 15.86 22.66
CA ASP A 57 -6.71 16.27 21.25
C ASP A 57 -5.90 15.33 20.32
N VAL A 58 -4.73 14.85 20.79
CA VAL A 58 -3.90 13.91 20.04
C VAL A 58 -4.59 12.56 19.84
N ILE A 59 -5.42 12.11 20.78
CA ILE A 59 -6.16 10.84 20.62
C ILE A 59 -7.10 10.94 19.42
N ASP A 60 -7.81 12.06 19.27
CA ASP A 60 -8.73 12.29 18.15
C ASP A 60 -7.96 12.34 16.82
N ILE A 61 -6.81 13.05 16.78
CA ILE A 61 -5.94 13.09 15.59
C ILE A 61 -5.52 11.68 15.17
N LEU A 62 -5.09 10.82 16.11
CA LEU A 62 -4.66 9.46 15.79
C LEU A 62 -5.79 8.59 15.22
N VAL A 63 -7.02 8.76 15.72
CA VAL A 63 -8.21 8.05 15.21
C VAL A 63 -8.56 8.53 13.79
N GLU A 64 -8.51 9.85 13.58
CA GLU A 64 -8.78 10.47 12.30
C GLU A 64 -7.77 10.06 11.22
N GLU A 65 -6.47 10.14 11.51
CA GLU A 65 -5.39 9.69 10.62
C GLU A 65 -5.51 8.21 10.28
N GLY A 66 -5.76 7.36 11.28
CA GLY A 66 -5.96 5.93 11.06
C GLY A 66 -7.18 5.63 10.17
N THR A 67 -8.24 6.43 10.29
CA THR A 67 -9.42 6.33 9.42
C THR A 67 -9.12 6.79 8.00
N GLU A 68 -8.37 7.88 7.86
CA GLU A 68 -7.93 8.41 6.58
C GLU A 68 -7.08 7.41 5.79
N ASP A 69 -6.08 6.80 6.44
CA ASP A 69 -5.22 5.79 5.84
C ASP A 69 -6.03 4.60 5.30
N VAL A 70 -7.03 4.14 6.04
CA VAL A 70 -7.90 3.04 5.62
C VAL A 70 -8.73 3.43 4.39
N LEU A 71 -9.26 4.65 4.34
CA LEU A 71 -10.03 5.15 3.19
C LEU A 71 -9.14 5.33 1.95
N ARG A 72 -7.97 5.96 2.11
CA ARG A 72 -6.99 6.17 1.04
C ARG A 72 -6.47 4.84 0.48
N PHE A 73 -6.22 3.86 1.35
CA PHE A 73 -5.82 2.50 0.95
C PHE A 73 -6.87 1.83 0.04
N GLY A 74 -8.15 2.11 0.27
CA GLY A 74 -9.28 1.65 -0.56
C GLY A 74 -9.57 2.50 -1.80
N GLY A 75 -8.79 3.57 -2.07
CA GLY A 75 -9.03 4.50 -3.16
C GLY A 75 -10.25 5.40 -2.93
N VAL A 76 -10.54 5.75 -1.69
CA VAL A 76 -11.63 6.64 -1.31
C VAL A 76 -11.04 7.92 -0.73
N GLU A 77 -11.41 9.06 -1.30
CA GLU A 77 -11.04 10.36 -0.76
C GLU A 77 -11.75 10.63 0.58
N ARG A 78 -11.02 11.19 1.54
CA ARG A 78 -11.53 11.51 2.88
C ARG A 78 -12.66 12.55 2.83
N GLY A 79 -13.60 12.42 3.76
CA GLY A 79 -14.67 13.39 4.01
C GLY A 79 -14.40 14.37 5.15
N MET A 80 -15.42 15.13 5.55
CA MET A 80 -15.29 15.92 6.78
C MET A 80 -15.21 14.98 8.01
N PRO A 81 -14.50 15.35 9.09
CA PRO A 81 -14.31 14.50 10.27
C PRO A 81 -15.62 13.96 10.88
N ASP A 82 -16.69 14.76 10.90
CA ASP A 82 -17.99 14.39 11.47
C ASP A 82 -18.87 13.53 10.55
N GLU A 83 -18.46 13.30 9.30
CA GLU A 83 -19.27 12.55 8.34
C GLU A 83 -19.21 11.04 8.63
N THR A 84 -20.34 10.49 9.07
CA THR A 84 -20.54 9.04 9.20
C THR A 84 -21.05 8.43 7.89
N TYR A 85 -20.86 7.13 7.69
CA TYR A 85 -21.25 6.38 6.48
C TYR A 85 -22.65 6.72 5.92
N PHE A 86 -23.68 6.80 6.77
CA PHE A 86 -25.06 7.10 6.35
C PHE A 86 -25.41 8.59 6.29
N THR A 87 -24.54 9.45 6.81
CA THR A 87 -24.76 10.91 6.78
C THR A 87 -24.31 11.53 5.47
N VAL A 88 -23.39 10.88 4.75
CA VAL A 88 -22.90 11.32 3.45
C VAL A 88 -23.98 11.07 2.38
N PRO A 89 -24.49 12.11 1.70
CA PRO A 89 -25.39 11.94 0.58
C PRO A 89 -24.76 11.09 -0.52
N ILE A 90 -25.57 10.24 -1.16
CA ILE A 90 -25.10 9.30 -2.19
C ILE A 90 -24.28 10.00 -3.29
N LEU A 91 -24.71 11.18 -3.73
CA LEU A 91 -24.01 11.92 -4.79
C LEU A 91 -22.61 12.39 -4.36
N GLN A 92 -22.43 12.74 -3.08
CA GLN A 92 -21.14 13.12 -2.52
C GLN A 92 -20.23 11.89 -2.40
N ALA A 93 -20.77 10.75 -1.95
CA ALA A 93 -20.04 9.49 -1.89
C ALA A 93 -19.56 9.03 -3.29
N VAL A 94 -20.40 9.17 -4.31
CA VAL A 94 -20.02 8.90 -5.71
C VAL A 94 -18.91 9.84 -6.16
N ARG A 95 -19.05 11.16 -5.93
CA ARG A 95 -18.05 12.16 -6.33
C ARG A 95 -16.67 11.90 -5.74
N ARG A 96 -16.57 11.34 -4.53
CA ARG A 96 -15.30 10.97 -3.89
C ARG A 96 -14.63 9.71 -4.44
N ARG A 97 -15.40 8.83 -5.08
CA ARG A 97 -14.90 7.56 -5.64
C ARG A 97 -14.61 7.65 -7.13
N VAL A 98 -15.41 8.45 -7.87
CA VAL A 98 -15.32 8.56 -9.33
C VAL A 98 -13.91 8.91 -9.83
N PRO A 99 -13.17 9.90 -9.27
CA PRO A 99 -11.83 10.22 -9.75
C PRO A 99 -10.89 9.01 -9.70
N TRP A 100 -10.88 8.30 -8.56
CA TRP A 100 -10.06 7.11 -8.38
C TRP A 100 -10.53 5.94 -9.25
N LEU A 101 -11.84 5.67 -9.30
CA LEU A 101 -12.38 4.58 -10.12
C LEU A 101 -12.16 4.82 -11.61
N LEU A 102 -12.27 6.05 -12.10
CA LEU A 102 -11.96 6.38 -13.49
C LEU A 102 -10.48 6.21 -13.80
N LEU A 103 -9.59 6.64 -12.89
CA LEU A 103 -8.15 6.43 -13.03
C LEU A 103 -7.82 4.93 -13.09
N LEU A 104 -8.39 4.13 -12.19
CA LEU A 104 -8.21 2.68 -12.17
C LEU A 104 -8.84 1.99 -13.38
N PHE A 105 -9.97 2.48 -13.88
CA PHE A 105 -10.61 1.96 -15.10
C PHE A 105 -9.72 2.19 -16.33
N VAL A 106 -9.18 3.40 -16.48
CA VAL A 106 -8.22 3.71 -17.54
C VAL A 106 -6.95 2.87 -17.36
N GLY A 107 -6.46 2.73 -16.13
CA GLY A 107 -5.35 1.83 -15.81
C GLY A 107 -5.62 0.38 -16.21
N GLY A 108 -6.79 -0.15 -15.88
CA GLY A 108 -7.19 -1.53 -16.19
C GLY A 108 -7.35 -1.77 -17.69
N SER A 109 -7.64 -0.73 -18.48
CA SER A 109 -7.71 -0.85 -19.94
C SER A 109 -6.37 -1.25 -20.57
N PHE A 110 -5.24 -0.98 -19.91
CA PHE A 110 -3.92 -1.45 -20.38
C PHE A 110 -3.81 -2.97 -20.40
N THR A 111 -4.51 -3.68 -19.51
CA THR A 111 -4.55 -5.15 -19.51
C THR A 111 -5.18 -5.70 -20.80
N ALA A 112 -6.18 -5.00 -21.35
CA ALA A 112 -6.79 -5.39 -22.63
C ALA A 112 -5.79 -5.24 -23.80
N ASN A 113 -4.95 -4.21 -23.78
CA ASN A 113 -3.90 -4.03 -24.78
C ASN A 113 -2.86 -5.16 -24.71
N VAL A 114 -2.54 -5.66 -23.51
CA VAL A 114 -1.65 -6.82 -23.34
C VAL A 114 -2.30 -8.07 -23.95
N LEU A 115 -3.59 -8.34 -23.68
CA LEU A 115 -4.28 -9.47 -24.32
C LEU A 115 -4.26 -9.37 -25.85
N GLY A 116 -4.53 -8.19 -26.41
CA GLY A 116 -4.52 -7.98 -27.86
C GLY A 116 -3.13 -8.15 -28.48
N PHE A 117 -2.06 -7.85 -27.74
CA PHE A 117 -0.69 -8.09 -28.22
C PHE A 117 -0.34 -9.58 -28.35
N PHE A 118 -1.00 -10.45 -27.56
CA PHE A 118 -0.78 -11.90 -27.53
C PHE A 118 -1.98 -12.68 -28.10
N GLU A 119 -2.75 -12.05 -29.01
CA GLU A 119 -3.95 -12.66 -29.60
C GLU A 119 -3.62 -13.95 -30.35
N ASP A 120 -2.48 -14.00 -31.06
CA ASP A 120 -2.03 -15.17 -31.81
C ASP A 120 -1.76 -16.36 -30.88
N GLU A 121 -1.08 -16.14 -29.74
CA GLU A 121 -0.84 -17.18 -28.75
C GLU A 121 -2.15 -17.66 -28.10
N LEU A 122 -3.07 -16.75 -27.78
CA LEU A 122 -4.39 -17.10 -27.25
C LEU A 122 -5.25 -17.89 -28.26
N ALA A 123 -5.15 -17.55 -29.55
CA ALA A 123 -5.85 -18.25 -30.62
C ALA A 123 -5.29 -19.67 -30.83
N SER A 124 -3.97 -19.83 -30.67
CA SER A 124 -3.32 -21.14 -30.76
C SER A 124 -3.72 -22.08 -29.59
N MET A 125 -3.96 -21.53 -28.40
CA MET A 125 -4.35 -22.28 -27.22
C MET A 125 -5.36 -21.51 -26.36
N VAL A 126 -6.64 -21.69 -26.67
CA VAL A 126 -7.77 -21.05 -25.98
C VAL A 126 -7.75 -21.32 -24.46
N ALA A 127 -7.25 -22.48 -24.05
CA ALA A 127 -7.12 -22.87 -22.64
C ALA A 127 -6.33 -21.86 -21.79
N LEU A 128 -5.41 -21.10 -22.39
CA LEU A 128 -4.67 -20.04 -21.69
C LEU A 128 -5.61 -19.00 -21.06
N THR A 129 -6.71 -18.69 -21.74
CA THR A 129 -7.69 -17.68 -21.30
C THR A 129 -8.40 -18.10 -20.00
N PHE A 130 -8.63 -19.40 -19.79
CA PHE A 130 -9.31 -19.89 -18.59
C PHE A 130 -8.48 -19.71 -17.32
N TYR A 131 -7.16 -19.58 -17.45
CA TYR A 131 -6.27 -19.38 -16.31
C TYR A 131 -5.96 -17.91 -16.04
N VAL A 132 -6.21 -17.00 -16.98
CA VAL A 132 -6.00 -15.54 -16.78
C VAL A 132 -6.56 -15.03 -15.45
N PRO A 133 -7.81 -15.33 -15.03
CA PRO A 133 -8.35 -14.84 -13.75
C PRO A 133 -7.57 -15.34 -12.52
N LEU A 134 -7.05 -16.57 -12.57
CA LEU A 134 -6.25 -17.16 -11.49
C LEU A 134 -4.94 -16.38 -11.32
N LEU A 135 -4.25 -16.08 -12.42
CA LEU A 135 -2.96 -15.40 -12.39
C LEU A 135 -3.09 -13.93 -11.99
N ILE A 136 -4.06 -13.23 -12.59
CA ILE A 136 -4.40 -11.84 -12.24
C ILE A 136 -4.78 -11.74 -10.75
N GLY A 137 -5.70 -12.59 -10.29
CA GLY A 137 -6.13 -12.58 -8.89
C GLY A 137 -4.99 -12.90 -7.91
N THR A 138 -4.09 -13.81 -8.27
CA THR A 138 -2.93 -14.15 -7.43
C THR A 138 -1.97 -12.97 -7.32
N GLY A 139 -1.61 -12.35 -8.45
CA GLY A 139 -0.74 -11.17 -8.47
C GLY A 139 -1.31 -10.01 -7.66
N GLY A 140 -2.58 -9.65 -7.89
CA GLY A 140 -3.25 -8.57 -7.18
C GLY A 140 -3.29 -8.79 -5.66
N ASN A 141 -3.69 -9.98 -5.22
CA ASN A 141 -3.76 -10.31 -3.79
C ASN A 141 -2.37 -10.27 -3.11
N THR A 142 -1.37 -10.84 -3.77
CA THR A 142 0.01 -10.85 -3.27
C THR A 142 0.57 -9.43 -3.17
N GLY A 143 0.40 -8.61 -4.21
CA GLY A 143 0.84 -7.21 -4.21
C GLY A 143 0.16 -6.38 -3.13
N ALA A 144 -1.17 -6.51 -2.99
CA ALA A 144 -1.95 -5.80 -1.98
C ALA A 144 -1.51 -6.14 -0.54
N GLN A 145 -1.15 -7.40 -0.27
CA GLN A 145 -0.62 -7.82 1.03
C GLN A 145 0.73 -7.15 1.33
N THR A 146 1.67 -7.17 0.38
CA THR A 146 2.97 -6.51 0.57
C THR A 146 2.79 -5.01 0.82
N VAL A 147 1.95 -4.34 0.02
CA VAL A 147 1.70 -2.89 0.14
C VAL A 147 1.11 -2.54 1.50
N SER A 148 0.11 -3.30 1.97
CA SER A 148 -0.50 -3.09 3.29
C SER A 148 0.54 -3.15 4.41
N THR A 149 1.39 -4.17 4.39
CA THR A 149 2.43 -4.32 5.42
C THR A 149 3.51 -3.23 5.34
N LEU A 150 3.88 -2.79 4.13
CA LEU A 150 4.89 -1.75 3.97
C LEU A 150 4.40 -0.35 4.27
N ILE A 151 3.19 0.02 3.85
CA ILE A 151 2.62 1.34 4.17
C ILE A 151 2.58 1.50 5.69
N ARG A 152 2.09 0.48 6.41
CA ARG A 152 2.10 0.48 7.87
C ARG A 152 3.51 0.59 8.45
N ALA A 153 4.48 -0.18 7.93
CA ALA A 153 5.85 -0.13 8.41
C ALA A 153 6.54 1.22 8.13
N LEU A 154 6.16 1.91 7.04
CA LEU A 154 6.62 3.26 6.71
C LEU A 154 5.98 4.30 7.66
N ALA A 155 4.68 4.20 7.93
CA ALA A 155 3.96 5.09 8.84
C ALA A 155 4.48 5.00 10.28
N LEU A 156 4.74 3.78 10.76
CA LEU A 156 5.34 3.53 12.09
C LEU A 156 6.83 3.91 12.17
N GLY A 157 7.49 4.20 11.05
CA GLY A 157 8.92 4.51 11.00
C GLY A 157 9.85 3.30 11.22
N ASP A 158 9.28 2.08 11.20
CA ASP A 158 10.01 0.80 11.26
C ASP A 158 10.87 0.57 10.02
N VAL A 159 10.40 1.06 8.87
CA VAL A 159 11.11 1.03 7.59
C VAL A 159 11.39 2.45 7.12
N ARG A 160 12.61 2.71 6.68
CA ARG A 160 13.00 4.00 6.09
C ARG A 160 13.47 3.80 4.66
N LEU A 161 13.58 4.90 3.89
CA LEU A 161 14.04 4.86 2.50
C LEU A 161 15.44 4.23 2.32
N ARG A 162 16.29 4.32 3.35
CA ARG A 162 17.62 3.68 3.37
C ARG A 162 17.57 2.15 3.45
N ASP A 163 16.45 1.60 3.89
CA ASP A 163 16.25 0.15 4.05
C ASP A 163 15.71 -0.49 2.75
N ALA A 164 15.56 0.28 1.67
CA ALA A 164 14.96 -0.15 0.40
C ALA A 164 15.51 -1.48 -0.12
N TRP A 165 16.84 -1.61 -0.16
CA TRP A 165 17.47 -2.83 -0.63
C TRP A 165 17.12 -4.04 0.25
N ARG A 166 17.10 -3.86 1.58
CA ARG A 166 16.76 -4.92 2.54
C ARG A 166 15.30 -5.34 2.40
N VAL A 167 14.41 -4.39 2.16
CA VAL A 167 12.98 -4.63 1.93
C VAL A 167 12.78 -5.42 0.63
N ILE A 168 13.35 -4.96 -0.48
CA ILE A 168 13.23 -5.63 -1.79
C ILE A 168 13.75 -7.07 -1.70
N TRP A 169 14.88 -7.29 -1.04
CA TRP A 169 15.43 -8.64 -0.87
C TRP A 169 14.51 -9.54 -0.05
N ARG A 170 13.97 -9.02 1.07
CA ARG A 170 13.00 -9.76 1.90
C ARG A 170 11.76 -10.14 1.08
N GLU A 171 11.23 -9.20 0.32
CA GLU A 171 10.01 -9.39 -0.47
C GLU A 171 10.23 -10.30 -1.69
N LEU A 172 11.42 -10.28 -2.29
CA LEU A 172 11.80 -11.24 -3.34
C LEU A 172 11.78 -12.67 -2.79
N VAL A 173 12.40 -12.90 -1.63
CA VAL A 173 12.43 -14.23 -1.00
C VAL A 173 11.03 -14.66 -0.58
N ALA A 174 10.23 -13.77 0.02
CA ALA A 174 8.86 -14.05 0.39
C ALA A 174 8.00 -14.42 -0.84
N GLY A 175 8.10 -13.62 -1.90
CA GLY A 175 7.39 -13.85 -3.16
C GLY A 175 7.78 -15.16 -3.83
N LEU A 176 9.07 -15.55 -3.77
CA LEU A 176 9.52 -16.84 -4.29
C LEU A 176 8.92 -18.02 -3.51
N LEU A 177 8.94 -17.96 -2.17
CA LEU A 177 8.40 -19.01 -1.33
C LEU A 177 6.87 -19.14 -1.47
N LEU A 178 6.15 -18.02 -1.44
CA LEU A 178 4.70 -17.97 -1.68
C LEU A 178 4.36 -18.48 -3.08
N GLY A 179 5.11 -18.01 -4.08
CA GLY A 179 4.97 -18.41 -5.47
C GLY A 179 5.17 -19.91 -5.69
N LEU A 180 6.18 -20.51 -5.05
CA LEU A 180 6.41 -21.96 -5.14
C LEU A 180 5.25 -22.77 -4.54
N MET A 181 4.75 -22.36 -3.36
CA MET A 181 3.61 -23.03 -2.72
C MET A 181 2.35 -22.93 -3.59
N LEU A 182 2.03 -21.74 -4.08
CA LEU A 182 0.86 -21.51 -4.94
C LEU A 182 1.04 -22.15 -6.33
N GLY A 183 2.24 -22.15 -6.87
CA GLY A 183 2.58 -22.76 -8.15
C GLY A 183 2.38 -24.28 -8.15
N VAL A 184 2.72 -24.97 -7.06
CA VAL A 184 2.43 -26.40 -6.90
C VAL A 184 0.93 -26.67 -6.90
N VAL A 185 0.15 -25.85 -6.19
CA VAL A 185 -1.33 -25.96 -6.17
C VAL A 185 -1.90 -25.68 -7.55
N ALA A 186 -1.43 -24.63 -8.23
CA ALA A 186 -1.86 -24.28 -9.58
C ALA A 186 -1.54 -25.39 -10.58
N PHE A 187 -0.35 -25.97 -10.51
CA PHE A 187 0.06 -27.11 -11.33
C PHE A 187 -0.92 -28.28 -11.18
N GLY A 188 -1.19 -28.67 -9.93
CA GLY A 188 -2.11 -29.78 -9.63
C GLY A 188 -3.54 -29.50 -10.09
N LYS A 189 -4.01 -28.26 -9.93
CA LYS A 189 -5.33 -27.84 -10.39
C LYS A 189 -5.46 -27.92 -11.92
N VAL A 190 -4.50 -27.36 -12.67
CA VAL A 190 -4.52 -27.37 -14.14
C VAL A 190 -4.48 -28.80 -14.68
N LEU A 191 -3.68 -29.67 -14.06
CA LEU A 191 -3.64 -31.09 -14.41
C LEU A 191 -4.97 -31.80 -14.10
N ALA A 192 -5.62 -31.45 -12.98
CA ALA A 192 -6.92 -31.99 -12.61
C ALA A 192 -8.06 -31.54 -13.54
N ASP A 193 -7.91 -30.38 -14.19
CA ASP A 193 -8.83 -29.92 -15.24
C ASP A 193 -8.67 -30.72 -16.55
N GLY A 194 -7.66 -31.60 -16.65
CA GLY A 194 -7.40 -32.44 -17.82
C GLY A 194 -6.45 -31.82 -18.86
N GLU A 195 -5.82 -30.70 -18.54
CA GLU A 195 -4.90 -30.00 -19.45
C GLU A 195 -3.53 -30.68 -19.57
N ILE A 196 -2.82 -30.37 -20.65
CA ILE A 196 -1.51 -30.94 -20.93
C ILE A 196 -0.46 -30.50 -19.89
N PHE A 197 0.50 -31.39 -19.60
CA PHE A 197 1.56 -31.14 -18.61
C PHE A 197 2.34 -29.85 -18.89
N ALA A 198 2.56 -29.51 -20.16
CA ALA A 198 3.26 -28.30 -20.56
C ALA A 198 2.49 -27.02 -20.18
N LEU A 199 1.15 -27.02 -20.31
CA LEU A 199 0.31 -25.90 -19.89
C LEU A 199 0.27 -25.80 -18.37
N SER A 200 0.15 -26.93 -17.65
CA SER A 200 0.25 -26.97 -16.19
C SER A 200 1.57 -26.37 -15.69
N GLY A 201 2.69 -26.72 -16.35
CA GLY A 201 4.01 -26.18 -16.05
C GLY A 201 4.11 -24.68 -16.32
N ALA A 202 3.57 -24.22 -17.45
CA ALA A 202 3.55 -22.80 -17.81
C ALA A 202 2.74 -21.96 -16.80
N VAL A 203 1.55 -22.41 -16.41
CA VAL A 203 0.71 -21.74 -15.40
C VAL A 203 1.43 -21.71 -14.04
N ALA A 204 1.99 -22.84 -13.60
CA ALA A 204 2.67 -22.93 -12.32
C ALA A 204 3.90 -22.01 -12.23
N LEU A 205 4.75 -22.02 -13.28
CA LEU A 205 5.91 -21.15 -13.35
C LEU A 205 5.51 -19.67 -13.40
N SER A 206 4.42 -19.36 -14.10
CA SER A 206 3.88 -18.00 -14.17
C SER A 206 3.37 -17.52 -12.83
N VAL A 207 2.69 -18.38 -12.05
CA VAL A 207 2.29 -18.05 -10.67
C VAL A 207 3.51 -17.70 -9.81
N VAL A 208 4.59 -18.48 -9.90
CA VAL A 208 5.85 -18.17 -9.18
C VAL A 208 6.40 -16.81 -9.59
N ALA A 209 6.54 -16.57 -10.89
CA ALA A 209 7.09 -15.33 -11.42
C ALA A 209 6.22 -14.10 -11.06
N ILE A 210 4.89 -14.23 -11.14
CA ILE A 210 3.94 -13.19 -10.80
C ILE A 210 3.98 -12.89 -9.30
N CYS A 211 4.08 -13.89 -8.41
CA CYS A 211 4.21 -13.64 -6.98
C CYS A 211 5.49 -12.86 -6.65
N VAL A 212 6.63 -13.25 -7.21
CA VAL A 212 7.90 -12.51 -7.04
C VAL A 212 7.75 -11.08 -7.53
N TRP A 213 7.19 -10.91 -8.73
CA TRP A 213 6.98 -9.58 -9.32
C TRP A 213 6.03 -8.72 -8.49
N ALA A 214 4.91 -9.27 -8.05
CA ALA A 214 3.90 -8.58 -7.26
C ALA A 214 4.44 -8.12 -5.90
N ASN A 215 5.20 -8.98 -5.19
CA ASN A 215 5.89 -8.59 -3.96
C ASN A 215 6.89 -7.46 -4.21
N VAL A 216 7.70 -7.55 -5.26
CA VAL A 216 8.71 -6.52 -5.58
C VAL A 216 8.06 -5.19 -5.96
N ILE A 217 7.04 -5.20 -6.80
CA ILE A 217 6.29 -3.98 -7.17
C ILE A 217 5.54 -3.42 -5.96
N GLY A 218 4.88 -4.27 -5.19
CA GLY A 218 4.20 -3.89 -3.96
C GLY A 218 5.16 -3.29 -2.91
N ALA A 219 6.44 -3.65 -2.98
CA ALA A 219 7.47 -3.06 -2.14
C ALA A 219 7.99 -1.72 -2.69
N LEU A 220 8.29 -1.69 -3.99
CA LEU A 220 8.93 -0.55 -4.66
C LEU A 220 8.03 0.67 -4.74
N VAL A 221 6.75 0.50 -5.05
CA VAL A 221 5.85 1.63 -5.32
C VAL A 221 5.63 2.52 -4.08
N PRO A 222 5.29 1.98 -2.89
CA PRO A 222 5.16 2.80 -1.67
C PRO A 222 6.47 3.50 -1.30
N MET A 223 7.61 2.83 -1.47
CA MET A 223 8.93 3.42 -1.20
C MET A 223 9.29 4.53 -2.19
N ALA A 224 8.94 4.36 -3.46
CA ALA A 224 9.11 5.38 -4.48
C ALA A 224 8.22 6.59 -4.21
N ALA A 225 6.95 6.38 -3.83
CA ALA A 225 6.04 7.45 -3.42
C ALA A 225 6.65 8.28 -2.27
N ARG A 226 7.13 7.60 -1.21
CA ARG A 226 7.79 8.27 -0.08
C ARG A 226 9.04 9.05 -0.50
N ARG A 227 9.82 8.55 -1.46
CA ARG A 227 11.01 9.25 -1.99
C ARG A 227 10.65 10.52 -2.76
N LEU A 228 9.48 10.55 -3.40
CA LEU A 228 8.95 11.70 -4.13
C LEU A 228 8.15 12.66 -3.22
N ASN A 229 8.17 12.44 -1.89
CA ASN A 229 7.36 13.17 -0.91
C ASN A 229 5.85 13.08 -1.19
N VAL A 230 5.41 11.99 -1.84
CA VAL A 230 4.00 11.63 -1.97
C VAL A 230 3.66 10.69 -0.82
N ASP A 231 2.49 10.90 -0.22
CA ASP A 231 2.00 10.03 0.85
C ASP A 231 1.83 8.58 0.32
N PRO A 232 2.55 7.59 0.90
CA PRO A 232 2.42 6.19 0.54
C PRO A 232 1.00 5.63 0.69
N ALA A 233 0.15 6.17 1.57
CA ALA A 233 -1.25 5.73 1.71
C ALA A 233 -2.09 6.01 0.45
N LEU A 234 -1.67 6.97 -0.39
CA LEU A 234 -2.28 7.23 -1.70
C LEU A 234 -1.97 6.12 -2.72
N VAL A 235 -0.95 5.30 -2.48
CA VAL A 235 -0.69 4.06 -3.23
C VAL A 235 -1.71 3.02 -2.77
N SER A 236 -2.94 3.20 -3.25
CA SER A 236 -4.06 2.33 -2.90
C SER A 236 -3.81 0.90 -3.35
N ALA A 237 -4.34 -0.08 -2.61
CA ALA A 237 -4.25 -1.49 -3.00
C ALA A 237 -4.80 -1.74 -4.42
N PRO A 238 -5.94 -1.14 -4.82
CA PRO A 238 -6.45 -1.27 -6.18
C PRO A 238 -5.47 -0.81 -7.28
N MET A 239 -4.71 0.26 -7.05
CA MET A 239 -3.74 0.75 -8.04
C MET A 239 -2.62 -0.26 -8.28
N ILE A 240 -2.16 -0.92 -7.21
CA ILE A 240 -1.13 -1.96 -7.30
C ILE A 240 -1.67 -3.18 -8.02
N THR A 241 -2.90 -3.60 -7.71
CA THR A 241 -3.58 -4.66 -8.45
C THR A 241 -3.62 -4.35 -9.93
N THR A 242 -4.07 -3.16 -10.34
CA THR A 242 -4.11 -2.77 -11.76
C THR A 242 -2.74 -2.85 -12.46
N LEU A 243 -1.67 -2.40 -11.79
CA LEU A 243 -0.31 -2.48 -12.33
C LEU A 243 0.16 -3.93 -12.47
N VAL A 244 -0.11 -4.75 -11.46
CA VAL A 244 0.27 -6.17 -11.43
C VAL A 244 -0.58 -7.00 -12.40
N ASP A 245 -1.82 -6.61 -12.68
CA ASP A 245 -2.69 -7.31 -13.63
C ASP A 245 -2.12 -7.25 -15.05
N ALA A 246 -1.81 -6.05 -15.54
CA ALA A 246 -1.28 -5.85 -16.89
C ALA A 246 0.12 -6.50 -17.04
N SER A 247 1.00 -6.27 -16.06
CA SER A 247 2.36 -6.83 -16.10
C SER A 247 2.40 -8.34 -15.85
N GLY A 248 1.56 -8.85 -14.96
CA GLY A 248 1.43 -10.27 -14.65
C GLY A 248 0.86 -11.06 -15.82
N LEU A 249 -0.10 -10.51 -16.55
CA LEU A 249 -0.59 -11.11 -17.78
C LEU A 249 0.50 -11.18 -18.86
N ALA A 250 1.32 -10.13 -19.00
CA ALA A 250 2.45 -10.16 -19.93
C ALA A 250 3.47 -11.24 -19.53
N ILE A 251 3.79 -11.36 -18.24
CA ILE A 251 4.67 -12.42 -17.71
C ILE A 251 4.11 -13.80 -18.06
N TYR A 252 2.82 -14.02 -17.84
CA TYR A 252 2.17 -15.28 -18.16
C TYR A 252 2.29 -15.66 -19.63
N LEU A 253 1.89 -14.75 -20.51
CA LEU A 253 1.82 -15.03 -21.95
C LEU A 253 3.23 -15.18 -22.55
N LEU A 254 4.23 -14.46 -22.03
CA LEU A 254 5.64 -14.68 -22.39
C LEU A 254 6.13 -16.06 -21.97
N ILE A 255 5.83 -16.50 -20.74
CA ILE A 255 6.21 -17.84 -20.26
C ILE A 255 5.51 -18.93 -21.08
N ALA A 256 4.20 -18.76 -21.33
CA ALA A 256 3.42 -19.67 -22.14
C ALA A 256 4.00 -19.79 -23.56
N ARG A 257 4.30 -18.65 -24.21
CA ARG A 257 4.91 -18.62 -25.54
C ARG A 257 6.21 -19.43 -25.61
N VAL A 258 7.10 -19.22 -24.65
CA VAL A 258 8.40 -19.91 -24.62
C VAL A 258 8.26 -21.40 -24.31
N LEU A 259 7.43 -21.78 -23.35
CA LEU A 259 7.29 -23.18 -22.92
C LEU A 259 6.44 -24.04 -23.86
N LEU A 260 5.43 -23.43 -24.50
CA LEU A 260 4.50 -24.12 -25.39
C LEU A 260 4.90 -23.98 -26.86
N GLY A 261 5.88 -23.13 -27.17
CA GLY A 261 6.38 -22.92 -28.53
C GLY A 261 5.37 -22.23 -29.44
N LEU A 262 4.65 -21.24 -28.90
CA LEU A 262 3.62 -20.46 -29.60
C LEU A 262 4.23 -19.26 -30.35
#